data_AF-A0A0N8W563-F1
#
_entry.id   AF-A0A0N8W563-F1
#
_cell.length_a   1.000
_cell.length_b   1.000
_cell.length_c   1.000
_cell.angle_alpha   90.00
_cell.angle_beta   90.00
_cell.angle_gamma   90.00
#
_symmetry.space_group_name_H-M   'P 1'
#
loop_
_entity.id
_entity.type
_entity.pdbx_description
1 polymer ?
#
loop_
_entity_poly.entity_id
_entity_poly.type
_entity_poly.pdbx_seq_one_letter_code
_entity_poly.pdbx_strand_id
1 'polypeptide(L)'
;MDKEQTQLYRKTKYRLALIGLLCLSVIWVAFGFTSRDDFDMAKQEILLRKIGHEVLLQAGDRTSRVLPVKKIAENEYQIRFEQELTFQADSLVKIISSALSKDKIDHNYIVNVLNCGGNDVIFGYAISKNEKDNIIACSGRVQPKACYVIDVKFQNSGITDLQKGYLVGGLPLLAFVGLIFLRSGKTGKDKSEPHSIEGEGFKIGDTLFDAKKRLLITSTATTTLTAKENKLLLIFAQSPNAIIERSRLQKEIWEDEGVIVGRSLDMFISKLRKKLEIDPSIQLINIHGKGYRLTLA
;
A
#
# COMPACT_ATOMS: atom_id res chain seq x y z
N MET A 1 28.47 -6.14 44.38
CA MET A 1 27.77 -6.91 43.34
C MET A 1 26.35 -6.36 43.06
N ASP A 2 26.11 -5.03 43.07
CA ASP A 2 24.73 -4.51 43.12
C ASP A 2 24.45 -3.20 42.33
N LYS A 3 25.48 -2.44 41.91
CA LYS A 3 25.28 -1.17 41.18
C LYS A 3 25.20 -1.30 39.65
N GLU A 4 25.90 -2.28 39.05
CA GLU A 4 25.91 -2.45 37.58
C GLU A 4 24.62 -3.08 37.02
N GLN A 5 24.04 -4.08 37.72
CA GLN A 5 22.81 -4.73 37.25
C GLN A 5 21.60 -3.78 37.28
N THR A 6 21.53 -2.92 38.30
CA THR A 6 20.49 -1.89 38.43
C THR A 6 20.57 -0.83 37.33
N GLN A 7 21.78 -0.51 36.86
CA GLN A 7 22.01 0.46 35.78
C GLN A 7 21.67 -0.12 34.40
N LEU A 8 21.89 -1.41 34.20
CA LEU A 8 21.52 -2.12 32.96
C LEU A 8 19.99 -2.25 32.83
N TYR A 9 19.30 -2.61 33.91
CA TYR A 9 17.83 -2.71 33.93
C TYR A 9 17.13 -1.37 33.65
N ARG A 10 17.67 -0.27 34.20
CA ARG A 10 17.17 1.09 33.94
C ARG A 10 17.34 1.49 32.47
N LYS A 11 18.48 1.17 31.84
CA LYS A 11 18.70 1.43 30.40
C LYS A 11 17.72 0.64 29.51
N THR A 12 17.42 -0.61 29.84
CA THR A 12 16.49 -1.46 29.07
C THR A 12 15.03 -0.99 29.20
N LYS A 13 14.61 -0.58 30.41
CA LYS A 13 13.28 0.02 30.63
C LYS A 13 13.08 1.31 29.85
N TYR A 14 14.07 2.21 29.83
CA TYR A 14 13.99 3.45 29.05
C TYR A 14 13.92 3.20 27.54
N ARG A 15 14.63 2.18 27.03
CA ARG A 15 14.56 1.79 25.60
C ARG A 15 13.18 1.24 25.22
N LEU A 16 12.59 0.38 26.05
CA LEU A 16 11.25 -0.16 25.81
C LEU A 16 10.18 0.94 25.91
N ALA A 17 10.31 1.86 26.86
CA ALA A 17 9.43 3.02 26.98
C ALA A 17 9.52 3.95 25.76
N LEU A 18 10.74 4.20 25.24
CA LEU A 18 10.97 5.01 24.04
C LEU A 18 10.34 4.37 22.79
N ILE A 19 10.47 3.04 22.63
CA ILE A 19 9.86 2.31 21.51
C ILE A 19 8.34 2.36 21.60
N GLY A 20 7.76 2.14 22.79
CA GLY A 20 6.32 2.25 23.00
C GLY A 20 5.78 3.64 22.66
N LEU A 21 6.52 4.69 23.03
CA LEU A 21 6.16 6.09 22.75
C LEU A 21 6.25 6.42 21.25
N LEU A 22 7.25 5.88 20.54
CA LEU A 22 7.37 6.01 19.09
C LEU A 22 6.22 5.28 18.36
N CYS A 23 5.87 4.07 18.77
CA CYS A 23 4.73 3.34 18.20
C CYS A 23 3.41 4.08 18.43
N LEU A 24 3.19 4.62 19.63
CA LEU A 24 2.02 5.44 19.94
C LEU A 24 1.97 6.72 19.09
N SER A 25 3.11 7.37 18.83
CA SER A 25 3.16 8.53 17.93
C SER A 25 2.83 8.19 16.48
N VAL A 26 3.26 7.02 15.98
CA VAL A 26 2.95 6.56 14.63
C VAL A 26 1.46 6.25 14.50
N ILE A 27 0.86 5.62 15.52
CA ILE A 27 -0.58 5.34 15.56
C ILE A 27 -1.39 6.65 15.61
N TRP A 28 -0.95 7.62 16.41
CA TRP A 28 -1.57 8.95 16.46
C TRP A 28 -1.50 9.70 15.13
N VAL A 29 -0.35 9.68 14.46
CA VAL A 29 -0.18 10.32 13.13
C VAL A 29 -1.03 9.62 12.07
N ALA A 30 -1.13 8.28 12.09
CA ALA A 30 -1.95 7.53 11.15
C ALA A 30 -3.46 7.82 11.32
N PHE A 31 -3.96 7.87 12.57
CA PHE A 31 -5.37 8.18 12.85
C PHE A 31 -5.72 9.66 12.63
N GLY A 32 -4.76 10.57 12.86
CA GLY A 32 -4.95 12.01 12.65
C GLY A 32 -5.09 12.41 11.18
N PHE A 33 -4.54 11.62 10.26
CA PHE A 33 -4.59 11.90 8.83
C PHE A 33 -5.92 11.48 8.19
N THR A 34 -6.43 10.28 8.49
CA THR A 34 -7.63 9.75 7.84
C THR A 34 -8.91 10.54 8.18
N SER A 35 -9.00 11.05 9.41
CA SER A 35 -10.20 11.74 9.89
C SER A 35 -10.39 13.13 9.29
N ARG A 36 -9.32 13.75 8.79
CA ARG A 36 -9.35 15.11 8.19
C ARG A 36 -9.87 15.06 6.75
N ASP A 37 -9.46 14.05 6.00
CA ASP A 37 -9.82 13.90 4.60
C ASP A 37 -11.34 13.67 4.41
N ASP A 38 -11.99 12.85 5.24
CA ASP A 38 -13.43 12.56 5.09
C ASP A 38 -14.34 13.78 5.33
N PHE A 39 -13.99 14.64 6.31
CA PHE A 39 -14.75 15.86 6.60
C PHE A 39 -14.61 16.89 5.47
N ASP A 40 -13.38 17.08 4.97
CA ASP A 40 -13.09 18.03 3.90
C ASP A 40 -13.78 17.61 2.58
N MET A 41 -13.82 16.30 2.31
CA MET A 41 -14.56 15.70 1.19
C MET A 41 -16.07 15.95 1.29
N ALA A 42 -16.68 15.71 2.46
CA ALA A 42 -18.11 15.97 2.68
C ALA A 42 -18.45 17.46 2.54
N LYS A 43 -17.59 18.35 3.06
CA LYS A 43 -17.74 19.81 2.89
C LYS A 43 -17.69 20.21 1.41
N GLN A 44 -16.79 19.61 0.63
CA GLN A 44 -16.64 19.86 -0.80
C GLN A 44 -17.89 19.44 -1.60
N GLU A 45 -18.51 18.30 -1.27
CA GLU A 45 -19.78 17.90 -1.90
C GLU A 45 -20.92 18.88 -1.60
N ILE A 46 -21.01 19.38 -0.37
CA ILE A 46 -22.02 20.38 0.02
C ILE A 46 -21.81 21.69 -0.75
N LEU A 47 -20.55 22.13 -0.92
CA LEU A 47 -20.21 23.32 -1.71
C LEU A 47 -20.63 23.17 -3.18
N LEU A 48 -20.36 22.02 -3.78
CA LEU A 48 -20.77 21.72 -5.16
C LEU A 48 -22.29 21.66 -5.32
N ARG A 49 -23.02 21.13 -4.33
CA ARG A 49 -24.50 21.21 -4.32
C ARG A 49 -25.00 22.64 -4.24
N LYS A 50 -24.37 23.48 -3.42
CA LYS A 50 -24.69 24.91 -3.33
C LYS A 50 -24.45 25.61 -4.68
N ILE A 51 -23.36 25.31 -5.37
CA ILE A 51 -23.10 25.80 -6.73
C ILE A 51 -24.24 25.40 -7.67
N GLY A 52 -24.62 24.13 -7.70
CA GLY A 52 -25.76 23.67 -8.52
C GLY A 52 -27.05 24.43 -8.20
N HIS A 53 -27.31 24.70 -6.92
CA HIS A 53 -28.48 25.46 -6.50
C HIS A 53 -28.47 26.90 -7.05
N GLU A 54 -27.34 27.60 -6.95
CA GLU A 54 -27.21 28.96 -7.50
C GLU A 54 -27.35 28.98 -9.04
N VAL A 55 -26.89 27.93 -9.73
CA VAL A 55 -27.10 27.78 -11.18
C VAL A 55 -28.58 27.64 -11.53
N LEU A 56 -29.33 26.83 -10.78
CA LEU A 56 -30.79 26.71 -10.95
C LEU A 56 -31.49 28.04 -10.70
N LEU A 57 -31.13 28.75 -9.62
CA LEU A 57 -31.70 30.07 -9.32
C LEU A 57 -31.43 31.07 -10.46
N GLN A 58 -30.23 31.06 -11.03
CA GLN A 58 -29.88 31.91 -12.17
C GLN A 58 -30.68 31.56 -13.43
N ALA A 59 -30.98 30.28 -13.63
CA ALA A 59 -31.86 29.80 -14.70
C ALA A 59 -33.35 30.14 -14.46
N GLY A 60 -33.71 30.72 -13.31
CA GLY A 60 -35.09 31.00 -12.92
C GLY A 60 -35.81 29.79 -12.29
N ASP A 61 -35.11 28.71 -11.99
CA ASP A 61 -35.65 27.49 -11.39
C ASP A 61 -35.42 27.47 -9.87
N ARG A 62 -36.51 27.48 -9.11
CA ARG A 62 -36.48 27.45 -7.63
C ARG A 62 -36.97 26.12 -7.06
N THR A 63 -37.38 25.19 -7.92
CA THR A 63 -38.11 23.98 -7.53
C THR A 63 -37.34 22.71 -7.81
N SER A 64 -36.59 22.66 -8.91
CA SER A 64 -35.82 21.48 -9.28
C SER A 64 -34.73 21.19 -8.27
N ARG A 65 -34.46 19.90 -8.06
CA ARG A 65 -33.40 19.48 -7.15
C ARG A 65 -32.06 19.40 -7.87
N VAL A 66 -31.01 19.72 -7.13
CA VAL A 66 -29.65 19.26 -7.44
C VAL A 66 -29.57 17.81 -6.93
N LEU A 67 -29.32 16.87 -7.84
CA LEU A 67 -29.17 15.47 -7.50
C LEU A 67 -27.88 15.24 -6.68
N PRO A 68 -27.72 14.09 -6.00
CA PRO A 68 -26.49 13.78 -5.28
C PRO A 68 -25.26 13.93 -6.19
N VAL A 69 -24.33 14.78 -5.78
CA VAL A 69 -23.04 14.97 -6.45
C VAL A 69 -22.31 13.64 -6.47
N LYS A 70 -21.78 13.27 -7.64
CA LYS A 70 -21.03 12.03 -7.82
C LYS A 70 -19.55 12.33 -7.98
N LYS A 71 -18.70 11.64 -7.22
CA LYS A 71 -17.25 11.62 -7.48
C LYS A 71 -16.97 10.63 -8.61
N ILE A 72 -16.55 11.14 -9.77
CA ILE A 72 -16.26 10.31 -10.96
C ILE A 72 -14.77 9.99 -11.11
N ALA A 73 -13.89 10.77 -10.49
CA ALA A 73 -12.46 10.46 -10.32
C ALA A 73 -11.91 11.09 -9.03
N GLU A 74 -10.62 10.89 -8.72
CA GLU A 74 -10.00 11.31 -7.44
C GLU A 74 -10.22 12.78 -7.09
N ASN A 75 -10.23 13.68 -8.08
CA ASN A 75 -10.46 15.11 -7.91
C ASN A 75 -11.51 15.67 -8.88
N GLU A 76 -12.43 14.81 -9.32
CA GLU A 76 -13.41 15.15 -10.35
C GLU A 76 -14.82 14.78 -9.90
N TYR A 77 -15.69 15.78 -9.91
CA TYR A 77 -17.02 15.72 -9.34
C TYR A 77 -18.05 16.16 -10.37
N GLN A 78 -19.18 15.47 -10.37
CA GLN A 78 -20.27 15.72 -11.30
C GLN A 78 -21.51 16.22 -10.55
N ILE A 79 -21.98 17.40 -10.95
CA ILE A 79 -23.25 18.00 -10.52
C ILE A 79 -24.30 17.66 -11.57
N ARG A 80 -25.43 17.12 -11.10
CA ARG A 80 -26.56 16.73 -11.95
C ARG A 80 -27.83 17.39 -11.45
N PHE A 81 -28.74 17.64 -12.38
CA PHE A 81 -30.00 18.33 -12.11
C PHE A 81 -31.17 17.38 -12.38
N GLU A 82 -32.27 17.60 -11.67
CA GLU A 82 -33.51 16.85 -11.86
C GLU A 82 -34.20 17.17 -13.20
N GLN A 83 -34.13 18.43 -13.63
CA GLN A 83 -34.77 18.91 -14.86
C GLN A 83 -33.75 19.59 -15.79
N GLU A 84 -34.16 19.75 -17.04
CA GLU A 84 -33.43 20.54 -18.04
C GLU A 84 -33.35 22.00 -17.66
N LEU A 85 -32.21 22.63 -17.93
CA LEU A 85 -31.95 24.03 -17.58
C LEU A 85 -31.30 24.79 -18.73
N THR A 86 -31.37 26.12 -18.65
CA THR A 86 -30.63 27.06 -19.50
C THR A 86 -29.65 27.82 -18.61
N PHE A 87 -28.52 28.24 -19.15
CA PHE A 87 -27.55 29.05 -18.39
C PHE A 87 -26.81 30.01 -19.31
N GLN A 88 -26.34 31.11 -18.73
CA GLN A 88 -25.41 32.01 -19.39
C GLN A 88 -23.97 31.65 -18.98
N ALA A 89 -23.06 31.60 -19.96
CA ALA A 89 -21.65 31.26 -19.75
C ALA A 89 -20.99 32.11 -18.65
N ASP A 90 -21.12 33.43 -18.71
CA ASP A 90 -20.46 34.34 -17.75
C ASP A 90 -21.05 34.20 -16.34
N SER A 91 -22.37 33.99 -16.26
CA SER A 91 -23.06 33.77 -14.99
C SER A 91 -22.59 32.48 -14.32
N LEU A 92 -22.44 31.39 -15.09
CA LEU A 92 -21.92 30.12 -14.58
C LEU A 92 -20.49 30.27 -14.06
N VAL A 93 -19.60 30.89 -14.85
CA VAL A 93 -18.22 31.17 -14.45
C VAL A 93 -18.18 31.99 -13.16
N LYS A 94 -19.01 33.03 -13.05
CA LYS A 94 -19.10 33.89 -11.86
C LYS A 94 -19.60 33.14 -10.62
N ILE A 95 -20.63 32.31 -10.76
CA ILE A 95 -21.18 31.51 -9.65
C ILE A 95 -20.10 30.59 -9.09
N ILE A 96 -19.44 29.82 -9.96
CA ILE A 96 -18.44 28.84 -9.53
C ILE A 96 -17.19 29.53 -8.98
N SER A 97 -16.66 30.52 -9.70
CA SER A 97 -15.45 31.24 -9.24
C SER A 97 -15.67 31.95 -7.90
N SER A 98 -16.84 32.57 -7.68
CA SER A 98 -17.16 33.21 -6.42
C SER A 98 -17.43 32.23 -5.27
N ALA A 99 -17.94 31.03 -5.56
CA ALA A 99 -18.13 29.99 -4.56
C ALA A 99 -16.80 29.38 -4.11
N LEU A 100 -15.90 29.09 -5.05
CA LEU A 100 -14.61 28.44 -4.77
C LEU A 100 -13.58 29.40 -4.15
N SER A 101 -13.59 30.68 -4.50
CA SER A 101 -12.65 31.67 -3.94
C SER A 101 -12.92 32.00 -2.46
N LYS A 102 -14.16 31.85 -1.98
CA LYS A 102 -14.54 32.18 -0.59
C LYS A 102 -13.96 31.23 0.45
N ASP A 103 -13.74 29.96 0.11
CA ASP A 103 -13.34 28.93 1.08
C ASP A 103 -11.80 28.80 1.22
N LYS A 104 -11.01 29.75 0.71
CA LYS A 104 -9.52 29.69 0.65
C LYS A 104 -9.01 28.42 -0.05
N ILE A 105 -9.81 27.86 -0.95
CA ILE A 105 -9.47 26.68 -1.75
C ILE A 105 -8.67 27.19 -2.95
N ASP A 106 -7.35 27.27 -2.77
CA ASP A 106 -6.40 27.77 -3.77
C ASP A 106 -6.10 26.67 -4.80
N HIS A 107 -7.11 26.28 -5.57
CA HIS A 107 -7.00 25.18 -6.53
C HIS A 107 -7.30 25.70 -7.93
N ASN A 108 -6.36 25.45 -8.83
CA ASN A 108 -6.65 25.51 -10.25
C ASN A 108 -7.75 24.49 -10.53
N TYR A 109 -8.73 24.84 -11.35
CA TYR A 109 -9.83 23.93 -11.66
C TYR A 109 -10.29 24.08 -13.09
N ILE A 110 -10.87 23.00 -13.61
CA ILE A 110 -11.49 22.95 -14.93
C ILE A 110 -12.96 22.63 -14.70
N VAL A 111 -13.83 23.31 -15.44
CA VAL A 111 -15.26 23.02 -15.47
C VAL A 111 -15.64 22.64 -16.88
N ASN A 112 -16.32 21.52 -17.02
CA ASN A 112 -16.93 21.06 -18.26
C ASN A 112 -18.43 20.93 -18.06
N VAL A 113 -19.21 21.50 -18.95
CA VAL A 113 -20.64 21.28 -19.06
C VAL A 113 -20.87 20.34 -20.24
N LEU A 114 -21.43 19.18 -19.95
CA LEU A 114 -21.69 18.15 -20.94
C LEU A 114 -23.18 17.97 -21.15
N ASN A 115 -23.55 17.38 -22.29
CA ASN A 115 -24.87 16.79 -22.43
C ASN A 115 -25.04 15.63 -21.43
N CYS A 116 -26.28 15.32 -21.04
CA CYS A 116 -26.54 14.15 -20.19
C CYS A 116 -26.12 12.80 -20.82
N GLY A 117 -25.84 12.78 -22.13
CA GLY A 117 -25.25 11.65 -22.83
C GLY A 117 -23.76 11.44 -22.51
N GLY A 118 -23.07 12.45 -21.97
CA GLY A 118 -21.70 12.37 -21.46
C GLY A 118 -20.58 12.40 -22.51
N ASN A 119 -20.91 12.51 -23.79
CA ASN A 119 -19.93 12.40 -24.87
C ASN A 119 -19.42 13.75 -25.37
N ASP A 120 -20.20 14.82 -25.21
CA ASP A 120 -19.92 16.11 -25.83
C ASP A 120 -19.80 17.21 -24.79
N VAL A 121 -18.65 17.89 -24.79
CA VAL A 121 -18.44 19.11 -23.99
C VAL A 121 -19.09 20.28 -24.71
N ILE A 122 -20.19 20.78 -24.14
CA ILE A 122 -20.98 21.88 -24.68
C ILE A 122 -20.34 23.23 -24.32
N PHE A 123 -19.79 23.33 -23.11
CA PHE A 123 -19.12 24.52 -22.62
C PHE A 123 -18.02 24.11 -21.65
N GLY A 124 -16.88 24.77 -21.67
CA GLY A 124 -15.81 24.47 -20.74
C GLY A 124 -14.89 25.67 -20.53
N TYR A 125 -14.30 25.74 -19.34
CA TYR A 125 -13.34 26.76 -18.98
C TYR A 125 -12.36 26.26 -17.91
N ALA A 126 -11.19 26.89 -17.84
CA ALA A 126 -10.15 26.61 -16.87
C ALA A 126 -9.80 27.88 -16.10
N ILE A 127 -9.67 27.76 -14.78
CA ILE A 127 -9.21 28.83 -13.88
C ILE A 127 -7.95 28.36 -13.17
N SER A 128 -6.96 29.26 -13.13
CA SER A 128 -5.66 29.07 -12.51
C SER A 128 -5.41 30.16 -11.46
N LYS A 129 -4.43 29.94 -10.56
CA LYS A 129 -3.93 30.96 -9.63
C LYS A 129 -3.41 32.19 -10.37
N ASN A 130 -2.80 31.97 -11.52
CA ASN A 130 -2.36 33.03 -12.40
C ASN A 130 -3.47 33.33 -13.41
N GLU A 131 -4.10 34.49 -13.28
CA GLU A 131 -5.24 34.90 -14.11
C GLU A 131 -4.92 34.88 -15.62
N LYS A 132 -3.65 35.04 -16.01
CA LYS A 132 -3.22 34.98 -17.41
C LYS A 132 -3.36 33.58 -18.02
N ASP A 133 -3.40 32.55 -17.19
CA ASP A 133 -3.55 31.15 -17.62
C ASP A 133 -5.02 30.72 -17.65
N ASN A 134 -5.95 31.63 -17.33
CA ASN A 134 -7.39 31.35 -17.40
C ASN A 134 -7.84 31.22 -18.85
N ILE A 135 -8.64 30.19 -19.13
CA ILE A 135 -9.21 29.94 -20.45
C ILE A 135 -10.72 29.94 -20.28
N ILE A 136 -11.40 30.98 -20.78
CA ILE A 136 -12.88 31.06 -20.78
C ILE A 136 -13.34 31.17 -22.23
N ALA A 137 -13.88 30.08 -22.76
CA ALA A 137 -14.47 30.06 -24.10
C ALA A 137 -15.91 30.59 -24.07
N CYS A 138 -16.45 30.99 -25.21
CA CYS A 138 -17.90 31.25 -25.41
C CYS A 138 -18.55 32.27 -24.44
N SER A 139 -17.79 33.26 -23.96
CA SER A 139 -18.32 34.36 -23.13
C SER A 139 -19.48 35.10 -23.82
N GLY A 140 -20.46 35.55 -23.04
CA GLY A 140 -21.67 36.23 -23.53
C GLY A 140 -22.77 35.31 -24.09
N ARG A 141 -22.50 34.02 -24.29
CA ARG A 141 -23.50 33.09 -24.86
C ARG A 141 -24.46 32.55 -23.80
N VAL A 142 -25.72 32.42 -24.20
CA VAL A 142 -26.77 31.71 -23.47
C VAL A 142 -26.94 30.33 -24.11
N GLN A 143 -26.87 29.29 -23.30
CA GLN A 143 -27.12 27.92 -23.75
C GLN A 143 -28.63 27.64 -23.77
N PRO A 144 -29.15 26.93 -24.78
CA PRO A 144 -30.57 26.60 -24.86
C PRO A 144 -31.01 25.73 -23.67
N LYS A 145 -32.31 25.64 -23.42
CA LYS A 145 -32.82 24.73 -22.39
C LYS A 145 -32.62 23.29 -22.85
N ALA A 146 -31.83 22.53 -22.08
CA ALA A 146 -31.51 21.13 -22.38
C ALA A 146 -31.00 20.40 -21.13
N CYS A 147 -30.79 19.08 -21.27
CA CYS A 147 -30.22 18.26 -20.20
C CYS A 147 -28.70 18.44 -20.14
N TYR A 148 -28.24 19.10 -19.08
CA TYR A 148 -26.83 19.35 -18.82
C TYR A 148 -26.34 18.70 -17.53
N VAL A 149 -25.07 18.31 -17.53
CA VAL A 149 -24.31 17.93 -16.33
C VAL A 149 -23.06 18.80 -16.26
N ILE A 150 -22.62 19.10 -15.03
CA ILE A 150 -21.44 19.96 -14.80
C ILE A 150 -20.39 19.14 -14.08
N ASP A 151 -19.28 18.89 -14.75
CA ASP A 151 -18.10 18.27 -14.19
C ASP A 151 -17.13 19.35 -13.73
N VAL A 152 -16.67 19.23 -12.49
CA VAL A 152 -15.69 20.12 -11.86
C VAL A 152 -14.48 19.30 -11.45
N LYS A 153 -13.35 19.59 -12.08
CA LYS A 153 -12.07 18.92 -11.85
C LYS A 153 -11.10 19.86 -11.14
N PHE A 154 -10.64 19.47 -9.97
CA PHE A 154 -9.67 20.23 -9.19
C PHE A 154 -8.25 19.73 -9.48
N GLN A 155 -7.30 20.66 -9.61
CA GLN A 155 -5.89 20.32 -9.61
C GLN A 155 -5.49 19.94 -8.19
N ASN A 156 -4.99 18.72 -8.05
CA ASN A 156 -4.60 18.14 -6.78
C ASN A 156 -3.72 19.12 -5.98
N SER A 157 -4.21 19.55 -4.82
CA SER A 157 -3.39 20.17 -3.77
C SER A 157 -3.42 19.32 -2.51
N GLY A 158 -3.69 18.03 -2.65
CA GLY A 158 -3.36 17.04 -1.64
C GLY A 158 -1.85 17.00 -1.52
N ILE A 159 -1.39 17.22 -0.29
CA ILE A 159 -0.11 16.80 0.28
C ILE A 159 0.71 15.95 -0.72
N THR A 160 1.83 16.51 -1.16
CA THR A 160 2.71 15.96 -2.19
C THR A 160 2.79 14.44 -2.12
N ASP A 161 2.76 13.79 -3.28
CA ASP A 161 3.06 12.35 -3.45
C ASP A 161 4.36 11.92 -2.71
N LEU A 162 5.22 12.91 -2.42
CA LEU A 162 6.38 12.83 -1.53
C LEU A 162 6.06 12.47 -0.05
N GLN A 163 4.97 12.95 0.55
CA GLN A 163 4.58 12.64 1.94
C GLN A 163 3.92 11.26 2.07
N LYS A 164 3.14 10.81 1.07
CA LYS A 164 2.71 9.39 1.00
C LYS A 164 3.92 8.46 0.82
N GLY A 165 4.89 8.86 -0.01
CA GLY A 165 6.17 8.17 -0.13
C GLY A 165 6.98 8.12 1.16
N TYR A 166 6.94 9.16 2.00
CA TYR A 166 7.64 9.18 3.30
C TYR A 166 6.99 8.24 4.34
N LEU A 167 5.67 8.06 4.30
CA LEU A 167 5.00 7.06 5.14
C LEU A 167 5.27 5.62 4.66
N VAL A 168 5.41 5.40 3.36
CA VAL A 168 5.72 4.06 2.80
C VAL A 168 7.23 3.73 2.85
N GLY A 169 8.10 4.74 2.76
CA GLY A 169 9.57 4.58 2.73
C GLY A 169 10.32 4.94 4.01
N GLY A 170 9.79 5.84 4.84
CA GLY A 170 10.40 6.30 6.09
C GLY A 170 10.17 5.37 7.29
N LEU A 171 8.99 4.74 7.36
CA LEU A 171 8.66 3.73 8.38
C LEU A 171 9.58 2.49 8.32
N PRO A 172 9.92 1.93 7.14
CA PRO A 172 10.94 0.89 7.00
C PRO A 172 12.33 1.34 7.43
N LEU A 173 12.73 2.58 7.13
CA LEU A 173 14.05 3.13 7.49
C LEU A 173 14.19 3.34 9.01
N LEU A 174 13.16 3.86 9.68
CA LEU A 174 13.14 3.97 11.15
C LEU A 174 13.11 2.60 11.82
N ALA A 175 12.38 1.62 11.25
CA ALA A 175 12.42 0.24 11.70
C ALA A 175 13.82 -0.37 11.52
N PHE A 176 14.52 -0.06 10.41
CA PHE A 176 15.89 -0.52 10.14
C PHE A 176 16.92 0.07 11.10
N VAL A 177 16.83 1.38 11.38
CA VAL A 177 17.68 2.06 12.39
C VAL A 177 17.39 1.51 13.79
N GLY A 178 16.13 1.29 14.14
CA GLY A 178 15.73 0.59 15.37
C GLY A 178 16.33 -0.82 15.46
N LEU A 179 16.34 -1.58 14.36
CA LEU A 179 16.90 -2.93 14.25
C LEU A 179 18.44 -2.93 14.39
N ILE A 180 19.13 -1.92 13.88
CA ILE A 180 20.58 -1.75 14.05
C ILE A 180 20.91 -1.41 15.51
N PHE A 181 20.13 -0.56 16.18
CA PHE A 181 20.32 -0.26 17.61
C PHE A 181 19.89 -1.42 18.54
N LEU A 182 18.96 -2.27 18.12
CA LEU A 182 18.62 -3.55 18.78
C LEU A 182 19.68 -4.64 18.53
N ARG A 183 20.42 -4.60 17.42
CA ARG A 183 21.53 -5.52 17.13
C ARG A 183 22.88 -5.07 17.71
N SER A 184 23.09 -3.79 17.98
CA SER A 184 24.35 -3.28 18.54
C SER A 184 24.52 -3.51 20.05
N GLY A 185 23.92 -4.58 20.57
CA GLY A 185 24.01 -5.03 21.96
C GLY A 185 24.12 -6.55 22.05
N LYS A 186 24.90 -7.19 21.17
CA LYS A 186 25.34 -8.57 21.36
C LYS A 186 26.64 -8.87 20.62
N THR A 187 27.70 -8.15 21.01
CA THR A 187 29.06 -8.71 20.98
C THR A 187 29.23 -9.57 22.23
N GLY A 188 28.55 -10.71 22.24
CA GLY A 188 28.76 -11.76 23.22
C GLY A 188 29.31 -12.95 22.47
N LYS A 189 30.64 -13.07 22.44
CA LYS A 189 31.30 -14.37 22.35
C LYS A 189 30.62 -15.25 23.37
N ASP A 190 30.06 -16.38 22.96
CA ASP A 190 29.85 -17.45 23.92
C ASP A 190 30.45 -18.74 23.40
N LYS A 191 31.30 -19.29 24.26
CA LYS A 191 32.01 -20.54 24.07
C LYS A 191 31.02 -21.65 24.42
N SER A 192 31.04 -22.66 23.57
CA SER A 192 30.55 -24.02 23.74
C SER A 192 30.42 -24.52 25.20
N GLU A 193 29.22 -24.99 25.56
CA GLU A 193 28.99 -26.31 26.17
C GLU A 193 27.50 -26.75 25.98
N PRO A 194 27.20 -28.06 26.01
CA PRO A 194 26.12 -28.69 25.25
C PRO A 194 24.78 -28.65 25.96
N HIS A 195 23.72 -28.23 25.27
CA HIS A 195 22.35 -28.37 25.76
C HIS A 195 21.61 -29.41 24.91
N SER A 196 21.10 -30.41 25.61
CA SER A 196 20.34 -31.56 25.14
C SER A 196 19.19 -31.18 24.21
N ILE A 197 19.12 -31.86 23.07
CA ILE A 197 18.06 -31.74 22.08
C ILE A 197 16.87 -32.59 22.57
N GLU A 198 15.86 -31.93 23.14
CA GLU A 198 14.49 -32.45 23.13
C GLU A 198 13.64 -31.51 22.27
N GLY A 199 13.44 -31.90 21.00
CA GLY A 199 12.61 -31.18 20.05
C GLY A 199 12.94 -31.52 18.61
N GLU A 200 12.15 -32.43 18.02
CA GLU A 200 11.98 -32.78 16.60
C GLU A 200 12.76 -31.92 15.58
N GLY A 201 14.06 -32.18 15.43
CA GLY A 201 14.87 -31.71 14.31
C GLY A 201 15.13 -32.87 13.36
N PHE A 202 15.08 -32.64 12.06
CA PHE A 202 15.48 -33.65 11.07
C PHE A 202 17.00 -33.60 10.92
N LYS A 203 17.68 -34.73 11.11
CA LYS A 203 19.09 -34.84 10.73
C LYS A 203 19.16 -35.13 9.24
N ILE A 204 19.79 -34.24 8.48
CA ILE A 204 19.96 -34.33 7.02
C ILE A 204 21.47 -34.29 6.79
N GLY A 205 22.10 -35.43 6.50
CA GLY A 205 23.56 -35.50 6.47
C GLY A 205 24.19 -35.13 7.82
N ASP A 206 25.15 -34.20 7.81
CA ASP A 206 25.77 -33.61 9.00
C ASP A 206 25.08 -32.30 9.46
N THR A 207 23.96 -31.96 8.82
CA THR A 207 23.17 -30.76 9.13
C THR A 207 21.95 -31.11 9.98
N LEU A 208 21.73 -30.36 11.06
CA LEU A 208 20.49 -30.41 11.84
C LEU A 208 19.50 -29.38 11.28
N PHE A 209 18.35 -29.85 10.81
CA PHE A 209 17.26 -29.03 10.33
C PHE A 209 16.16 -28.90 11.39
N ASP A 210 16.00 -27.69 11.96
CA ASP A 210 14.90 -27.34 12.88
C ASP A 210 13.78 -26.65 12.10
N ALA A 211 12.73 -27.41 11.77
CA ALA A 211 11.60 -26.93 10.99
C ALA A 211 10.74 -25.89 11.74
N LYS A 212 10.73 -25.93 13.09
CA LYS A 212 9.94 -24.99 13.93
C LYS A 212 10.61 -23.63 13.96
N LYS A 213 11.94 -23.60 14.11
CA LYS A 213 12.73 -22.36 14.13
C LYS A 213 13.14 -21.89 12.72
N ARG A 214 12.96 -22.73 11.70
CA ARG A 214 13.39 -22.48 10.31
C ARG A 214 14.91 -22.28 10.21
N LEU A 215 15.65 -23.16 10.88
CA LEU A 215 17.11 -23.10 10.98
C LEU A 215 17.76 -24.35 10.42
N LEU A 216 18.87 -24.15 9.70
CA LEU A 216 19.85 -25.18 9.38
C LEU A 216 21.09 -24.95 10.23
N ILE A 217 21.46 -25.93 11.02
CA ILE A 217 22.59 -25.87 11.94
C ILE A 217 23.61 -26.89 11.44
N THR A 218 24.73 -26.41 10.91
CA THR A 218 25.91 -27.21 10.61
C THR A 218 26.95 -27.00 11.70
N SER A 219 28.02 -27.81 11.69
CA SER A 219 29.17 -27.63 12.59
C SER A 219 29.82 -26.25 12.50
N THR A 220 29.65 -25.55 11.37
CA THR A 220 30.33 -24.28 11.07
C THR A 220 29.39 -23.07 10.98
N ALA A 221 28.08 -23.26 10.74
CA ALA A 221 27.16 -22.16 10.51
C ALA A 221 25.71 -22.47 10.90
N THR A 222 24.98 -21.43 11.30
CA THR A 222 23.51 -21.47 11.45
C THR A 222 22.87 -20.58 10.38
N THR A 223 22.10 -21.20 9.47
CA THR A 223 21.45 -20.52 8.34
C THR A 223 19.94 -20.47 8.53
N THR A 224 19.32 -19.32 8.26
CA THR A 224 17.87 -19.13 8.34
C THR A 224 17.16 -19.44 7.02
N LEU A 225 15.99 -20.08 7.11
CA LEU A 225 15.14 -20.43 5.97
C LEU A 225 13.90 -19.51 5.92
N THR A 226 13.51 -19.12 4.70
CA THR A 226 12.21 -18.47 4.48
C THR A 226 11.07 -19.48 4.64
N ALA A 227 9.82 -19.02 4.77
CA ALA A 227 8.67 -19.92 4.98
C ALA A 227 8.53 -20.97 3.87
N LYS A 228 8.67 -20.57 2.59
CA LYS A 228 8.56 -21.48 1.44
C LYS A 228 9.75 -22.44 1.33
N GLU A 229 10.97 -21.98 1.62
CA GLU A 229 12.16 -22.85 1.68
C GLU A 229 12.05 -23.88 2.81
N ASN A 230 11.53 -23.49 3.97
CA ASN A 230 11.31 -24.39 5.10
C ASN A 230 10.30 -25.49 4.78
N LYS A 231 9.15 -25.12 4.17
CA LYS A 231 8.12 -26.09 3.75
C LYS A 231 8.69 -27.06 2.69
N LEU A 232 9.43 -26.53 1.72
CA LEU A 232 10.07 -27.32 0.67
C LEU A 232 11.11 -28.31 1.24
N LEU A 233 11.99 -27.84 2.13
CA LEU A 233 12.99 -28.71 2.75
C LEU A 233 12.36 -29.74 3.68
N LEU A 234 11.28 -29.38 4.38
CA LEU A 234 10.54 -30.33 5.22
C LEU A 234 10.00 -31.50 4.41
N ILE A 235 9.43 -31.25 3.23
CA ILE A 235 8.93 -32.30 2.32
C ILE A 235 10.08 -33.23 1.91
N PHE A 236 11.25 -32.68 1.57
CA PHE A 236 12.42 -33.50 1.22
C PHE A 236 13.01 -34.25 2.43
N ALA A 237 13.03 -33.63 3.61
CA ALA A 237 13.56 -34.22 4.84
C ALA A 237 12.70 -35.37 5.37
N GLN A 238 11.39 -35.31 5.12
CA GLN A 238 10.44 -36.38 5.42
C GLN A 238 10.54 -37.56 4.44
N SER A 239 11.18 -37.38 3.29
CA SER A 239 11.32 -38.41 2.26
C SER A 239 12.73 -38.38 1.64
N PRO A 240 13.79 -38.61 2.45
CA PRO A 240 15.16 -38.58 1.97
C PRO A 240 15.39 -39.67 0.92
N ASN A 241 16.21 -39.40 -0.09
CA ASN A 241 16.51 -40.29 -1.20
C ASN A 241 15.29 -40.70 -2.05
N ALA A 242 14.10 -40.13 -1.84
CA ALA A 242 12.94 -40.33 -2.70
C ALA A 242 12.91 -39.31 -3.85
N ILE A 243 12.35 -39.70 -4.99
CA ILE A 243 12.06 -38.76 -6.08
C ILE A 243 10.70 -38.14 -5.78
N ILE A 244 10.66 -36.81 -5.64
CA ILE A 244 9.41 -36.07 -5.43
C ILE A 244 9.04 -35.37 -6.73
N GLU A 245 7.84 -35.68 -7.23
CA GLU A 245 7.33 -35.13 -8.48
C GLU A 245 7.13 -33.61 -8.41
N ARG A 246 7.38 -32.95 -9.54
CA ARG A 246 7.25 -31.49 -9.64
C ARG A 246 5.81 -31.02 -9.37
N SER A 247 4.83 -31.76 -9.88
CA SER A 247 3.39 -31.53 -9.66
C SER A 247 3.03 -31.57 -8.18
N ARG A 248 3.52 -32.56 -7.45
CA ARG A 248 3.31 -32.71 -6.00
C ARG A 248 3.91 -31.55 -5.20
N LEU A 249 5.14 -31.15 -5.51
CA LEU A 249 5.80 -30.01 -4.86
C LEU A 249 5.08 -28.69 -5.13
N GLN A 250 4.58 -28.49 -6.36
CA GLN A 250 3.80 -27.31 -6.70
C GLN A 250 2.47 -27.28 -5.96
N LYS A 251 1.79 -28.42 -5.87
CA LYS A 251 0.54 -28.57 -5.13
C LYS A 251 0.70 -28.25 -3.64
N GLU A 252 1.59 -28.95 -2.95
CA GLU A 252 1.74 -28.81 -1.49
C GLU A 252 2.27 -27.43 -1.06
N ILE A 253 2.97 -26.70 -1.92
CA ILE A 253 3.53 -25.38 -1.55
C ILE A 253 2.63 -24.22 -2.00
N TRP A 254 1.82 -24.36 -3.06
CA TRP A 254 1.02 -23.27 -3.64
C TRP A 254 -0.50 -23.47 -3.65
N GLU A 255 -1.05 -24.68 -3.51
CA GLU A 255 -2.53 -24.84 -3.54
C GLU A 255 -3.23 -24.27 -2.29
N ASP A 256 -2.56 -24.19 -1.14
CA ASP A 256 -3.12 -23.53 0.07
C ASP A 256 -3.32 -22.01 -0.11
N GLU A 257 -2.76 -21.39 -1.15
CA GLU A 257 -2.82 -19.94 -1.41
C GLU A 257 -3.62 -19.57 -2.68
N GLY A 258 -4.25 -20.53 -3.38
CA GLY A 258 -5.19 -20.24 -4.49
C GLY A 258 -4.58 -19.65 -5.76
N VAL A 259 -3.25 -19.66 -5.94
CA VAL A 259 -2.59 -19.07 -7.11
C VAL A 259 -1.66 -20.08 -7.80
N ILE A 260 -2.05 -20.55 -8.98
CA ILE A 260 -1.24 -21.43 -9.83
C ILE A 260 -0.14 -20.59 -10.53
N VAL A 261 1.06 -20.52 -9.93
CA VAL A 261 2.24 -19.92 -10.57
C VAL A 261 3.25 -20.99 -10.95
N GLY A 262 3.11 -21.55 -12.15
CA GLY A 262 3.94 -22.65 -12.67
C GLY A 262 5.43 -22.37 -12.90
N ARG A 263 5.93 -21.14 -12.65
CA ARG A 263 7.34 -20.74 -12.90
C ARG A 263 8.19 -20.42 -11.65
N SER A 264 7.69 -20.67 -10.44
CA SER A 264 8.39 -20.24 -9.21
C SER A 264 9.21 -21.34 -8.50
N LEU A 265 8.95 -22.64 -8.74
CA LEU A 265 9.60 -23.75 -8.03
C LEU A 265 11.13 -23.85 -8.27
N ASP A 266 11.59 -23.69 -9.52
CA ASP A 266 13.03 -23.81 -9.86
C ASP A 266 13.89 -22.77 -9.13
N MET A 267 13.35 -21.56 -8.91
CA MET A 267 14.03 -20.51 -8.15
C MET A 267 14.21 -20.94 -6.69
N PHE A 268 13.19 -21.50 -6.05
CA PHE A 268 13.28 -21.97 -4.67
C PHE A 268 14.21 -23.17 -4.52
N ILE A 269 14.20 -24.10 -5.48
CA ILE A 269 15.17 -25.21 -5.54
C ILE A 269 16.60 -24.66 -5.63
N SER A 270 16.84 -23.66 -6.48
CA SER A 270 18.16 -23.05 -6.65
C SER A 270 18.64 -22.33 -5.39
N LYS A 271 17.76 -21.62 -4.69
CA LYS A 271 18.08 -20.96 -3.41
C LYS A 271 18.35 -21.96 -2.30
N LEU A 272 17.55 -23.02 -2.22
CA LEU A 272 17.73 -24.07 -1.22
C LEU A 272 19.04 -24.83 -1.44
N ARG A 273 19.40 -25.13 -2.70
CA ARG A 273 20.69 -25.76 -3.04
C ARG A 273 21.87 -24.95 -2.51
N LYS A 274 21.91 -23.64 -2.76
CA LYS A 274 22.99 -22.76 -2.26
C LYS A 274 23.13 -22.77 -0.73
N LYS A 275 22.02 -22.96 0.00
CA LYS A 275 22.05 -23.04 1.47
C LYS A 275 22.50 -24.41 1.97
N LEU A 276 22.24 -25.46 1.21
CA LEU A 276 22.64 -26.84 1.52
C LEU A 276 24.06 -27.16 1.05
N GLU A 277 24.63 -26.40 0.11
CA GLU A 277 26.02 -26.53 -0.38
C GLU A 277 27.08 -26.43 0.72
N ILE A 278 26.72 -25.92 1.91
CA ILE A 278 27.59 -25.86 3.09
C ILE A 278 27.95 -27.27 3.57
N ASP A 279 27.07 -28.24 3.36
CA ASP A 279 27.28 -29.63 3.73
C ASP A 279 27.44 -30.49 2.45
N PRO A 280 28.66 -30.98 2.16
CA PRO A 280 28.92 -31.75 0.95
C PRO A 280 28.21 -33.11 0.94
N SER A 281 27.71 -33.60 2.08
CA SER A 281 26.94 -34.84 2.17
C SER A 281 25.51 -34.70 1.64
N ILE A 282 25.03 -33.47 1.40
CA ILE A 282 23.66 -33.21 0.97
C ILE A 282 23.64 -32.70 -0.47
N GLN A 283 22.89 -33.38 -1.34
CA GLN A 283 22.74 -32.94 -2.73
C GLN A 283 21.27 -32.90 -3.15
N LEU A 284 20.82 -31.73 -3.62
CA LEU A 284 19.50 -31.56 -4.22
C LEU A 284 19.59 -31.66 -5.75
N ILE A 285 19.34 -32.86 -6.26
CA ILE A 285 19.49 -33.22 -7.67
C ILE A 285 18.18 -33.11 -8.44
N ASN A 286 18.29 -32.73 -9.72
CA ASN A 286 17.16 -32.74 -10.67
C ASN A 286 17.15 -34.09 -11.40
N ILE A 287 15.99 -34.75 -11.41
CA ILE A 287 15.75 -35.96 -12.21
C ILE A 287 14.87 -35.57 -13.39
N HIS A 288 15.48 -35.49 -14.57
CA HIS A 288 14.83 -35.03 -15.79
C HIS A 288 13.52 -35.78 -16.07
N GLY A 289 12.45 -35.04 -16.34
CA GLY A 289 11.11 -35.58 -16.63
C GLY A 289 10.35 -36.15 -15.43
N LYS A 290 10.93 -36.17 -14.22
CA LYS A 290 10.27 -36.70 -13.01
C LYS A 290 10.13 -35.67 -11.90
N GLY A 291 11.22 -35.01 -11.49
CA GLY A 291 11.18 -34.06 -10.38
C GLY A 291 12.52 -33.84 -9.71
N TYR A 292 12.54 -33.75 -8.38
CA TYR A 292 13.76 -33.52 -7.59
C TYR A 292 13.94 -34.60 -6.54
N ARG A 293 15.20 -34.84 -6.16
CA ARG A 293 15.57 -35.76 -5.09
C ARG A 293 16.59 -35.08 -4.19
N LEU A 294 16.40 -35.21 -2.89
CA LEU A 294 17.42 -34.91 -1.89
C LEU A 294 18.20 -36.20 -1.62
N THR A 295 19.46 -36.22 -2.04
CA THR A 295 20.38 -37.33 -1.79
C THR A 295 21.23 -37.03 -0.57
N LEU A 296 21.36 -38.00 0.32
CA LEU A 296 22.27 -37.97 1.46
C LEU A 296 23.40 -38.98 1.19
N ALA A 297 24.64 -38.53 1.26
CA ALA A 297 25.85 -39.36 1.07
C ALA A 297 26.30 -39.99 2.38
#